data_AF-A0A661C974-F1
#
_entry.id   AF-A0A661C974-F1
#
_cell.length_a   1.000
_cell.length_b   1.000
_cell.length_c   1.000
_cell.angle_alpha   90.00
_cell.angle_beta   90.00
_cell.angle_gamma   90.00
#
_symmetry.space_group_name_H-M   'P 1'
#
loop_
_entity.id
_entity.type
_entity.pdbx_description
1 polymer ?
#
loop_
_entity_poly.entity_id
_entity_poly.type
_entity_poly.pdbx_seq_one_letter_code
_entity_poly.pdbx_strand_id
1 'polypeptide(L)'
;MYINNKIRPVSEFLILFFSLSAASVVNAEHPVSLSKIVVSGENTGFDNYVIDPALTNAPAADSAQLLKKIPGANVNSNGSVTGIAQYRGMYG
;
A
#
# COMPACT_ATOMS: atom_id res chain seq x y z
N MET A 1 -2.74 42.44 -68.18
CA MET A 1 -2.56 41.92 -66.82
C MET A 1 -3.80 42.28 -66.01
N TYR A 2 -4.87 41.48 -66.10
CA TYR A 2 -6.16 41.75 -65.44
C TYR A 2 -6.35 40.67 -64.37
N ILE A 3 -6.02 41.00 -63.12
CA ILE A 3 -6.10 40.07 -62.00
C ILE A 3 -7.58 39.98 -61.60
N ASN A 4 -8.17 38.81 -61.82
CA ASN A 4 -9.59 38.56 -61.68
C ASN A 4 -9.99 38.44 -60.19
N ASN A 5 -10.35 39.58 -59.57
CA ASN A 5 -10.71 39.67 -58.14
C ASN A 5 -11.96 38.87 -57.71
N LYS A 6 -12.68 38.24 -58.64
CA LYS A 6 -13.88 37.42 -58.37
C LYS A 6 -13.57 36.02 -57.80
N ILE A 7 -12.33 35.53 -57.94
CA ILE A 7 -11.92 34.18 -57.50
C ILE A 7 -11.50 34.15 -56.02
N ARG A 8 -11.08 35.30 -55.45
CA ARG A 8 -10.64 35.44 -54.05
C ARG A 8 -11.68 34.97 -53.01
N PRO A 9 -12.96 35.39 -53.06
CA PRO A 9 -13.93 34.96 -52.05
C PRO A 9 -14.25 33.46 -52.17
N VAL A 10 -14.27 32.90 -53.39
CA VAL A 10 -14.59 31.48 -53.59
C VAL A 10 -13.49 30.57 -53.04
N SER A 11 -12.21 30.94 -53.18
CA SER A 11 -11.11 30.21 -52.55
C SER A 11 -11.14 30.34 -51.02
N GLU A 12 -11.53 31.50 -50.47
CA GLU A 12 -11.62 31.70 -49.02
C GLU A 12 -12.74 30.84 -48.42
N PHE A 13 -13.91 30.77 -49.06
CA PHE A 13 -15.00 29.87 -48.66
C PHE A 13 -14.62 28.40 -48.78
N LEU A 14 -13.85 28.02 -49.80
CA LEU A 14 -13.38 26.65 -49.99
C LEU A 14 -12.36 26.23 -48.91
N ILE A 15 -11.46 27.14 -48.51
CA ILE A 15 -10.50 26.90 -47.42
C ILE A 15 -11.23 26.76 -46.08
N LEU A 16 -12.26 27.57 -45.83
CA LEU A 16 -13.08 27.48 -44.61
C LEU A 16 -13.88 26.16 -44.54
N PHE A 17 -14.37 25.67 -45.68
CA PHE A 17 -15.03 24.37 -45.74
C PHE A 17 -14.06 23.20 -45.52
N PHE A 18 -12.82 23.31 -46.01
CA PHE A 18 -11.82 22.26 -45.84
C PHE A 18 -11.29 22.18 -44.39
N SER A 19 -11.15 23.31 -43.69
CA SER A 19 -10.70 23.34 -42.30
C SER A 19 -11.72 22.78 -41.31
N LEU A 20 -13.02 22.83 -41.61
CA LEU A 20 -14.06 22.27 -40.74
C LEU A 20 -14.08 20.73 -40.76
N SER A 21 -13.56 20.10 -41.82
CA SER A 21 -13.57 18.64 -41.96
C SER A 21 -12.39 17.93 -41.27
N ALA A 22 -11.42 18.67 -40.71
CA ALA A 22 -10.23 18.12 -40.07
C ALA A 22 -10.39 17.84 -38.55
N ALA A 23 -11.61 17.94 -38.01
CA ALA A 23 -11.87 17.59 -36.62
C ALA A 23 -11.77 16.07 -36.44
N SER A 24 -10.64 15.59 -35.94
CA SER A 24 -10.47 14.20 -35.49
C SER A 24 -11.35 13.95 -34.26
N VAL A 25 -12.24 12.96 -34.36
CA VAL A 25 -12.98 12.45 -33.21
C VAL A 25 -12.02 11.76 -32.24
N VAL A 26 -11.74 12.39 -31.10
CA VAL A 26 -11.04 11.76 -29.97
C VAL A 26 -12.04 10.84 -29.25
N ASN A 27 -11.79 9.53 -29.30
CA ASN A 27 -12.53 8.56 -28.51
C ASN A 27 -11.84 8.40 -27.16
N ALA A 28 -12.55 8.66 -26.06
CA ALA A 28 -12.01 8.41 -24.73
C ALA A 28 -11.85 6.89 -24.52
N GLU A 29 -10.68 6.46 -24.05
CA GLU A 29 -10.42 5.06 -23.75
C GLU A 29 -11.34 4.59 -22.60
N HIS A 30 -12.00 3.45 -22.80
CA HIS A 30 -12.95 2.91 -21.81
C HIS A 30 -12.23 2.59 -20.50
N PRO A 31 -12.83 2.88 -19.33
CA PRO A 31 -12.22 2.52 -18.05
C PRO A 31 -12.08 1.00 -17.96
N VAL A 32 -10.84 0.52 -17.93
CA VAL A 32 -10.52 -0.89 -17.74
C VAL A 32 -10.99 -1.30 -16.35
N SER A 33 -11.96 -2.21 -16.28
CA SER A 33 -12.44 -2.77 -15.02
C SER A 33 -11.41 -3.77 -14.47
N LEU A 34 -10.52 -3.28 -13.61
CA LEU A 34 -9.52 -4.12 -12.94
C LEU A 34 -10.19 -5.00 -11.86
N SER A 35 -9.68 -6.22 -11.70
CA SER A 35 -10.12 -7.13 -10.65
C SER A 35 -9.73 -6.58 -9.27
N LYS A 36 -10.72 -6.42 -8.38
CA LYS A 36 -10.50 -5.99 -7.00
C LYS A 36 -10.05 -7.17 -6.16
N ILE A 37 -8.80 -7.17 -5.72
CA ILE A 37 -8.29 -8.13 -4.74
C ILE A 37 -8.61 -7.56 -3.35
N VAL A 38 -9.44 -8.26 -2.58
CA VAL A 38 -9.75 -7.92 -1.18
C VAL A 38 -9.02 -8.93 -0.29
N VAL A 39 -8.09 -8.44 0.52
CA VAL A 39 -7.40 -9.25 1.53
C VAL A 39 -8.16 -9.10 2.83
N SER A 40 -8.73 -10.21 3.32
CA SER A 40 -9.35 -10.28 4.64
C SER A 40 -8.46 -11.14 5.54
N GLY A 41 -8.17 -10.63 6.73
CA GLY A 41 -7.45 -11.36 7.77
C GLY A 41 -8.41 -11.80 8.87
N GLU A 42 -8.30 -13.06 9.28
CA GLU A 42 -8.96 -13.58 10.48
C GLU A 42 -8.01 -13.44 11.66
N ASN A 43 -8.44 -12.77 12.75
CA ASN A 43 -7.71 -12.82 14.01
C ASN A 43 -8.24 -14.04 14.77
N THR A 44 -7.53 -15.17 14.67
CA THR A 44 -7.88 -16.42 15.35
C THR A 44 -7.62 -16.38 16.87
N GLY A 45 -7.45 -15.19 17.46
CA GLY A 45 -7.10 -15.00 18.86
C GLY A 45 -5.60 -15.14 19.10
N PHE A 46 -5.17 -14.76 20.31
CA PHE A 46 -3.81 -14.95 20.78
C PHE A 46 -3.69 -16.30 21.49
N ASP A 47 -2.64 -17.06 21.18
CA ASP A 47 -2.22 -18.17 22.02
C ASP A 47 -1.77 -17.61 23.37
N ASN A 48 -2.50 -17.95 24.43
CA ASN A 48 -2.14 -17.54 25.79
C ASN A 48 -1.23 -18.59 26.42
N TYR A 49 -0.03 -18.17 26.82
CA TYR A 49 0.90 -19.03 27.55
C TYR A 49 0.97 -18.57 29.00
N VAL A 50 0.52 -19.42 29.93
CA VAL A 50 0.56 -19.13 31.38
C VAL A 50 1.72 -19.91 31.98
N ILE A 51 2.61 -19.21 32.68
CA ILE A 51 3.73 -19.81 33.41
C ILE A 51 3.49 -19.57 34.89
N ASP A 52 3.52 -20.63 35.68
CA ASP A 52 3.57 -20.54 37.13
C ASP A 52 5.03 -20.28 37.58
N PRO A 53 5.32 -19.13 38.20
CA PRO A 53 6.65 -18.84 38.73
C PRO A 53 7.12 -19.86 39.77
N ALA A 54 6.22 -20.50 40.52
CA ALA A 54 6.58 -21.47 41.55
C ALA A 54 7.03 -22.82 40.95
N LEU A 55 6.55 -23.16 39.76
CA LEU A 55 6.95 -24.37 39.03
C LEU A 55 8.22 -24.17 38.20
N THR A 56 8.66 -22.92 38.07
CA THR A 56 9.82 -22.54 37.29
C THR A 56 10.92 -22.18 38.28
N ASN A 57 12.09 -22.86 38.24
CA ASN A 57 13.26 -22.51 39.07
C ASN A 57 13.89 -21.14 38.69
N ALA A 58 13.10 -20.19 38.19
CA ALA A 58 13.49 -18.82 37.95
C ALA A 58 13.28 -18.01 39.22
N PRO A 59 14.14 -17.01 39.50
CA PRO A 59 13.89 -16.05 40.57
C PRO A 59 12.51 -15.41 40.36
N ALA A 60 11.60 -15.54 41.33
CA ALA A 60 10.24 -15.01 41.22
C ALA A 60 10.19 -13.48 40.97
N ALA A 61 11.29 -12.77 41.24
CA ALA A 61 11.43 -11.33 41.02
C ALA A 61 11.83 -10.95 39.58
N ASP A 62 12.24 -11.88 38.71
CA ASP A 62 12.71 -11.60 37.35
C ASP A 62 11.75 -12.15 36.29
N SER A 63 10.80 -11.31 35.87
CA SER A 63 9.84 -11.64 34.80
C SER A 63 10.51 -11.87 33.45
N ALA A 64 11.68 -11.28 33.21
CA ALA A 64 12.41 -11.45 31.96
C ALA A 64 12.98 -12.88 31.86
N GLN A 65 13.45 -13.46 32.96
CA GLN A 65 13.85 -14.87 32.99
C GLN A 65 12.68 -15.83 32.75
N LEU A 66 11.48 -15.50 33.25
CA LEU A 66 10.27 -16.27 32.96
C LEU A 66 9.91 -16.21 31.48
N LEU A 67 10.03 -15.03 30.85
CA LEU A 67 9.72 -14.85 29.43
C LEU A 67 10.55 -15.78 28.52
N LYS A 68 11.81 -16.05 28.85
CA LYS A 68 12.67 -16.98 28.08
C LYS A 68 12.17 -18.42 28.06
N LYS A 69 11.21 -18.80 28.91
CA LYS A 69 10.58 -20.13 28.91
C LYS A 69 9.43 -20.24 27.92
N ILE A 70 8.92 -19.13 27.39
CA ILE A 70 7.87 -19.12 26.38
C ILE A 70 8.48 -19.43 25.00
N PRO A 71 7.97 -20.41 24.25
CA PRO A 71 8.44 -20.69 22.90
C PRO A 71 8.32 -19.46 21.98
N GLY A 72 9.41 -19.12 21.28
CA GLY A 72 9.45 -17.95 20.39
C GLY A 72 9.58 -16.60 21.11
N ALA A 73 9.65 -16.60 22.44
CA ALA A 73 9.98 -15.42 23.22
C ALA A 73 11.49 -15.29 23.45
N ASN A 74 11.95 -14.06 23.60
CA ASN A 74 13.31 -13.72 23.97
C ASN A 74 13.31 -12.44 24.82
N VAL A 75 14.46 -12.11 25.40
CA VAL A 75 14.68 -10.87 26.13
C VAL A 75 15.92 -10.19 25.56
N ASN A 76 15.78 -8.93 25.15
CA ASN A 76 16.94 -8.07 24.92
C ASN A 76 17.28 -7.31 26.21
N SER A 77 18.55 -7.04 26.45
CA SER A 77 18.95 -6.21 27.59
C SER A 77 20.09 -5.25 27.22
N ASN A 78 20.02 -4.04 27.77
CA ASN A 78 21.10 -3.03 27.69
C ASN A 78 21.79 -2.84 29.05
N GLY A 79 21.84 -3.90 29.87
CA GLY A 79 22.41 -3.86 31.22
C GLY A 79 21.59 -4.67 32.22
N SER A 80 21.83 -4.44 33.51
CA SER A 80 21.23 -5.21 34.62
C SER A 80 19.77 -4.85 34.94
N VAL A 81 19.26 -3.75 34.39
CA VAL A 81 17.95 -3.18 34.79
C VAL A 81 16.89 -3.32 33.70
N THR A 82 17.27 -3.46 32.43
CA THR A 82 16.32 -3.49 31.31
C THR A 82 16.23 -4.87 30.69
N GLY A 83 15.04 -5.48 30.75
CA GLY A 83 14.66 -6.66 29.97
C GLY A 83 13.53 -6.29 29.02
N ILE A 84 13.83 -6.09 27.75
CA ILE A 84 12.83 -5.77 26.71
C ILE A 84 12.26 -7.10 26.21
N ALA A 85 10.94 -7.25 26.32
CA ALA A 85 10.24 -8.43 25.86
C ALA A 85 10.30 -8.50 24.32
N GLN A 86 10.65 -9.67 23.82
CA GLN A 86 10.58 -9.98 22.39
C GLN A 86 9.74 -11.22 22.18
N TYR A 87 8.85 -11.18 21.19
CA TYR A 87 8.08 -12.35 20.79
C TYR A 87 8.02 -12.45 19.28
N ARG A 88 8.58 -13.53 18.72
CA ARG A 88 8.63 -13.81 17.27
C ARG A 88 9.17 -12.62 16.43
N GLY A 89 10.14 -11.89 16.97
CA GLY A 89 10.77 -10.73 16.34
C GLY A 89 10.08 -9.39 16.58
N MET A 90 8.95 -9.37 17.29
CA MET A 90 8.27 -8.15 17.74
C MET A 90 8.79 -7.73 19.11
N TYR A 91 8.81 -6.42 19.40
CA TYR A 91 9.19 -5.84 20.70
C TYR A 91 7.97 -5.18 21.36
N GLY A 92 7.89 -5.19 22.68
CA GLY A 92 6.81 -4.58 23.47
C GLY A 92 7.21 -4.25 24.88
#